data_AF-A0ABD2P8U2-F1
#
_entry.id   AF-A0ABD2P8U2-F1
#
_cell.length_a   1.000
_cell.length_b   1.000
_cell.length_c   1.000
_cell.angle_alpha   90.00
_cell.angle_beta   90.00
_cell.angle_gamma   90.00
#
_symmetry.space_group_name_H-M   'P 1'
#
loop_
_entity.id
_entity.type
_entity.pdbx_description
1 polymer ?
#
loop_
_entity_poly.entity_id
_entity_poly.type
_entity_poly.pdbx_seq_one_letter_code
_entity_poly.pdbx_strand_id
1 'polypeptide(L)'
;MIGRGWPVLVSLLVFNRRRPGDIARVKIEDSLNCEYVNLNKKQNQYIRFSIQGKIAIGVPVMVHLTKLPSLKLVLKYRKKAGVSRLNPYLFVIPGRDHFVHLEADRLLKIYSKACNHNSLSCTELRKHLATNCAQWDLQDVQIKDIADYMGHHERIHMEHYRIPSATRDITRISNILEKAQGESNAYKELNEDGLNSEPHEANEVTSGENV
;
A
#
# COMPACT_ATOMS: atom_id res chain seq x y z
N MET A 1 -19.66 -17.87 -3.78
CA MET A 1 -18.44 -17.03 -3.90
C MET A 1 -17.62 -16.83 -2.60
N ILE A 2 -18.09 -17.27 -1.42
CA ILE A 2 -17.55 -16.81 -0.11
C ILE A 2 -16.28 -17.53 0.39
N GLY A 3 -15.76 -18.55 -0.32
CA GLY A 3 -14.74 -19.45 0.25
C GLY A 3 -13.25 -19.20 -0.08
N ARG A 4 -12.89 -18.20 -0.90
CA ARG A 4 -11.55 -18.19 -1.54
C ARG A 4 -10.48 -17.30 -0.88
N GLY A 5 -10.81 -16.46 0.10
CA GLY A 5 -9.83 -15.57 0.76
C GLY A 5 -9.21 -14.48 -0.15
N TRP A 6 -9.54 -14.44 -1.45
CA TRP A 6 -8.99 -13.50 -2.42
C TRP A 6 -9.18 -12.02 -2.03
N PRO A 7 -10.37 -11.57 -1.58
CA PRO A 7 -10.56 -10.16 -1.22
C PRO A 7 -9.70 -9.75 -0.03
N VAL A 8 -9.49 -10.65 0.93
CA VAL A 8 -8.68 -10.39 2.12
C VAL A 8 -7.21 -10.28 1.73
N LEU A 9 -6.71 -11.20 0.90
CA LEU A 9 -5.34 -11.16 0.38
C LEU A 9 -5.06 -9.85 -0.37
N VAL A 10 -5.93 -9.47 -1.29
CA VAL A 10 -5.76 -8.24 -2.09
C VAL A 10 -5.88 -6.99 -1.21
N SER A 11 -6.80 -6.96 -0.26
CA SER A 11 -6.92 -5.85 0.70
C SER A 11 -5.65 -5.68 1.53
N LEU A 12 -5.04 -6.77 2.02
CA LEU A 12 -3.79 -6.73 2.75
C LEU A 12 -2.63 -6.27 1.85
N LEU A 13 -2.57 -6.76 0.62
CA LEU A 13 -1.55 -6.40 -0.37
C LEU A 13 -1.57 -4.91 -0.70
N VAL A 14 -2.76 -4.36 -1.01
CA VAL A 14 -2.93 -2.96 -1.40
C VAL A 14 -2.59 -2.03 -0.24
N PHE A 15 -3.05 -2.35 0.98
CA PHE A 15 -2.79 -1.52 2.16
C PHE A 15 -1.30 -1.53 2.54
N ASN A 16 -0.70 -2.71 2.65
CA ASN A 16 0.68 -2.83 3.10
C ASN A 16 1.70 -2.49 2.01
N ARG A 17 1.29 -2.47 0.74
CA ARG A 17 2.15 -2.22 -0.45
C ARG A 17 3.38 -3.14 -0.51
N ARG A 18 3.34 -4.26 0.22
CA ARG A 18 4.37 -5.29 0.37
C ARG A 18 4.54 -6.14 -0.87
N ARG A 19 5.74 -6.73 -1.06
CA ARG A 19 5.99 -7.56 -2.23
C ARG A 19 4.93 -8.67 -2.29
N PRO A 20 4.45 -9.05 -3.48
CA PRO A 20 3.35 -10.00 -3.59
C PRO A 20 3.63 -11.31 -2.85
N GLY A 21 4.88 -11.79 -2.92
CA GLY A 21 5.32 -13.01 -2.24
C GLY A 21 5.26 -12.91 -0.72
N ASP A 22 5.54 -11.75 -0.14
CA ASP A 22 5.55 -11.55 1.32
C ASP A 22 4.14 -11.77 1.89
N ILE A 23 3.13 -11.14 1.30
CA ILE A 23 1.73 -11.28 1.76
C ILE A 23 1.13 -12.62 1.36
N ALA A 24 1.46 -13.13 0.16
CA ALA A 24 0.93 -14.40 -0.31
C ALA A 24 1.40 -15.60 0.51
N ARG A 25 2.61 -15.51 1.09
CA ARG A 25 3.25 -16.57 1.87
C ARG A 25 3.14 -16.38 3.38
N VAL A 26 2.28 -15.47 3.83
CA VAL A 26 1.93 -15.34 5.26
C VAL A 26 1.52 -16.71 5.80
N LYS A 27 2.17 -17.16 6.86
CA LYS A 27 1.80 -18.41 7.52
C LYS A 27 0.71 -18.17 8.55
N ILE A 28 -0.03 -19.23 8.87
CA ILE A 28 -1.08 -19.18 9.88
C ILE A 28 -0.47 -18.81 11.25
N GLU A 29 0.66 -19.42 11.62
CA GLU A 29 1.37 -19.14 12.87
C GLU A 29 1.68 -17.64 13.05
N ASP A 30 2.25 -17.02 12.01
CA ASP A 30 2.58 -15.59 12.02
C ASP A 30 1.32 -14.74 12.25
N SER A 31 0.23 -15.06 11.55
CA SER A 31 -1.03 -14.31 11.64
C SER A 31 -1.77 -14.46 12.98
N LEU A 32 -1.38 -15.43 13.80
CA LEU A 32 -1.92 -15.63 15.15
C LEU A 32 -1.09 -14.90 16.20
N ASN A 33 0.21 -14.68 15.93
CA ASN A 33 1.12 -13.96 16.82
C ASN A 33 1.03 -12.44 16.57
N CYS A 34 -0.13 -11.87 16.89
CA CYS A 34 -0.41 -10.45 16.68
C CYS A 34 0.00 -9.61 17.90
N GLU A 35 0.69 -8.52 17.62
CA GLU A 35 1.01 -7.45 18.55
C GLU A 35 -0.12 -6.41 18.57
N TYR A 36 -0.55 -6.05 19.78
CA TYR A 36 -1.55 -5.01 20.03
C TYR A 36 -0.90 -3.88 20.82
N VAL A 37 -1.06 -2.65 20.34
CA VAL A 37 -0.67 -1.48 21.13
C VAL A 37 -1.92 -0.87 21.74
N ASN A 38 -2.12 -1.08 23.04
CA ASN A 38 -3.21 -0.47 23.80
C ASN A 38 -2.78 0.93 24.28
N LEU A 39 -2.85 1.91 23.38
CA LEU A 39 -2.71 3.30 23.77
C LEU A 39 -4.08 3.78 24.27
N ASN A 40 -4.16 4.31 25.49
CA ASN A 40 -5.38 4.84 26.12
C ASN A 40 -6.00 6.07 25.41
N LYS A 41 -5.67 6.31 24.15
CA LYS A 41 -6.31 7.30 23.27
C LYS A 41 -7.19 6.52 22.29
N LYS A 42 -8.42 6.97 22.06
CA LYS A 42 -9.26 6.48 20.95
C LYS A 42 -8.37 6.34 19.70
N GLN A 43 -8.53 5.25 18.93
CA GLN A 43 -8.06 5.07 17.54
C GLN A 43 -6.81 4.20 17.27
N ASN A 44 -6.44 3.17 18.05
CA ASN A 44 -5.64 2.11 17.42
C ASN A 44 -6.55 1.10 16.69
N GLN A 45 -6.79 1.35 15.40
CA GLN A 45 -7.64 0.51 14.55
C GLN A 45 -6.85 -0.60 13.83
N TYR A 46 -5.56 -0.76 14.13
CA TYR A 46 -4.68 -1.70 13.47
C TYR A 46 -4.01 -2.65 14.47
N ILE A 47 -3.76 -3.86 14.00
CA ILE A 47 -2.87 -4.81 14.65
C ILE A 47 -1.70 -5.09 13.72
N ARG A 48 -0.59 -5.54 14.30
CA ARG A 48 0.61 -5.91 13.56
C ARG A 48 0.92 -7.39 13.81
N PHE A 49 1.35 -8.09 12.79
CA PHE A 49 2.12 -9.33 12.99
C PHE A 49 3.40 -9.29 12.15
N SER A 50 4.37 -10.14 12.49
CA SER A 50 5.66 -10.19 11.80
C SER A 50 5.76 -11.48 11.00
N ILE A 51 6.17 -11.39 9.74
CA ILE A 51 6.44 -12.54 8.86
C ILE A 51 7.93 -12.69 8.60
N GLN A 52 8.38 -13.90 8.28
CA GLN A 52 9.77 -14.13 7.89
C GLN A 52 10.06 -13.56 6.51
N GLY A 53 10.93 -12.54 6.45
CA GLY A 53 11.46 -11.99 5.21
C GLY A 53 12.53 -12.87 4.57
N LYS A 54 13.04 -12.45 3.40
CA LYS A 54 14.16 -13.09 2.69
C LYS A 54 15.49 -12.98 3.46
N ILE A 55 15.64 -11.90 4.21
CA ILE A 55 16.74 -11.65 5.15
C ILE A 55 16.13 -11.85 6.54
N ALA A 56 16.86 -12.44 7.49
CA ALA A 56 16.39 -12.92 8.81
C ALA A 56 15.74 -11.86 9.74
N ILE A 57 15.39 -10.69 9.22
CA ILE A 57 14.64 -9.63 9.87
C ILE A 57 13.14 -9.90 9.67
N GLY A 58 12.40 -9.91 10.78
CA GLY A 58 10.94 -10.02 10.77
C GLY A 58 10.30 -8.81 10.10
N VAL A 59 9.44 -9.07 9.13
CA VAL A 59 8.81 -8.05 8.29
C VAL A 59 7.40 -7.78 8.80
N PRO A 60 7.05 -6.54 9.19
CA PRO A 60 5.71 -6.27 9.71
C PRO A 60 4.61 -6.27 8.65
N VAL A 61 3.43 -6.74 9.04
CA VAL A 61 2.18 -6.64 8.28
C VAL A 61 1.12 -6.02 9.16
N MET A 62 0.56 -4.91 8.71
CA MET A 62 -0.53 -4.19 9.37
C MET A 62 -1.89 -4.71 8.90
N VAL A 63 -2.80 -4.91 9.84
CA VAL A 63 -4.16 -5.38 9.60
C VAL A 63 -5.15 -4.50 10.35
N HIS A 64 -6.07 -3.91 9.61
CA HIS A 64 -7.17 -3.18 10.22
C HIS A 64 -8.13 -4.12 10.96
N LEU A 65 -8.64 -3.72 12.12
CA LEU A 65 -9.53 -4.52 12.97
C LEU A 65 -10.76 -5.05 12.21
N THR A 66 -11.30 -4.26 11.27
CA THR A 66 -12.45 -4.69 10.44
C THR A 66 -12.16 -5.85 9.51
N LYS A 67 -10.89 -6.18 9.24
CA LYS A 67 -10.49 -7.32 8.40
C LYS A 67 -10.25 -8.59 9.21
N LEU A 68 -10.17 -8.51 10.54
CA LEU A 68 -9.97 -9.68 11.41
C LEU A 68 -11.10 -10.71 11.33
N PRO A 69 -12.39 -10.34 11.29
CA PRO A 69 -13.45 -11.32 11.09
C PRO A 69 -13.27 -12.11 9.79
N SER A 70 -12.84 -11.44 8.71
CA SER A 70 -12.58 -12.07 7.42
C SER A 70 -11.39 -13.04 7.47
N LEU A 71 -10.31 -12.68 8.18
CA LEU A 71 -9.17 -13.59 8.41
C LEU A 71 -9.58 -14.83 9.21
N LYS A 72 -10.35 -14.63 10.29
CA LYS A 72 -10.92 -15.73 11.09
C LYS A 72 -11.84 -16.62 10.25
N LEU A 73 -12.60 -16.05 9.32
CA LEU A 73 -13.48 -16.79 8.41
C LEU A 73 -12.68 -17.70 7.46
N VAL A 74 -11.58 -17.20 6.90
CA VAL A 74 -10.66 -17.99 6.06
C VAL A 74 -10.13 -19.19 6.83
N LEU A 75 -9.69 -18.99 8.08
CA LEU A 75 -9.21 -20.08 8.94
C LEU A 75 -10.32 -21.07 9.29
N LYS A 76 -11.51 -20.58 9.68
CA LYS A 76 -12.66 -21.41 10.07
C LYS A 76 -13.10 -22.37 8.96
N TYR A 77 -13.13 -21.90 7.71
CA TYR A 77 -13.61 -22.71 6.58
C TYR A 77 -12.51 -23.44 5.81
N ARG A 78 -11.24 -23.31 6.22
CA ARG A 78 -10.08 -23.94 5.58
C ARG A 78 -10.26 -25.45 5.35
N LYS A 79 -10.62 -26.20 6.41
CA LYS A 79 -10.85 -27.65 6.31
C LYS A 79 -12.00 -27.98 5.36
N LYS A 80 -13.11 -27.24 5.43
CA LYS A 80 -14.29 -27.43 4.58
C LYS A 80 -13.99 -27.14 3.10
N ALA A 81 -13.05 -26.24 2.83
CA ALA A 81 -12.62 -25.94 1.48
C ALA A 81 -11.73 -27.04 0.86
N GLY A 82 -11.33 -28.07 1.61
CA GLY A 82 -10.45 -29.13 1.10
C GLY A 82 -8.97 -28.72 1.06
N VAL A 83 -8.56 -27.85 1.97
CA VAL A 83 -7.15 -27.46 2.13
C VAL A 83 -6.43 -28.46 3.04
N SER A 84 -5.28 -28.96 2.60
CA SER A 84 -4.41 -29.84 3.41
C SER A 84 -3.97 -29.16 4.72
N ARG A 85 -3.98 -29.92 5.81
CA ARG A 85 -3.48 -29.48 7.12
C ARG A 85 -1.98 -29.21 7.11
N LEU A 86 -1.25 -29.83 6.19
CA LEU A 86 0.20 -29.69 6.06
C LEU A 86 0.59 -28.33 5.46
N ASN A 87 -0.31 -27.67 4.72
CA ASN A 87 -0.01 -26.38 4.11
C ASN A 87 -0.02 -25.27 5.20
N PRO A 88 1.10 -24.56 5.44
CA PRO A 88 1.21 -23.57 6.51
C PRO A 88 0.68 -22.19 6.11
N TYR A 89 0.44 -21.96 4.81
CA TYR A 89 0.08 -20.64 4.31
C TYR A 89 -1.37 -20.30 4.62
N LEU A 90 -1.61 -19.05 4.98
CA LEU A 90 -2.94 -18.54 5.27
C LEU A 90 -3.81 -18.50 4.01
N PHE A 91 -3.23 -18.07 2.88
CA PHE A 91 -3.91 -17.88 1.61
C PHE A 91 -3.51 -18.96 0.59
N VAL A 92 -4.42 -19.88 0.31
CA VAL A 92 -4.12 -21.11 -0.43
C VAL A 92 -5.10 -21.37 -1.56
N ILE A 93 -4.67 -22.19 -2.52
CA ILE A 93 -5.53 -22.76 -3.55
C ILE A 93 -6.05 -24.11 -3.02
N PRO A 94 -7.37 -24.27 -2.78
CA PRO A 94 -7.91 -25.53 -2.29
C PRO A 94 -7.81 -26.66 -3.32
N GLY A 95 -7.80 -27.92 -2.86
CA GLY A 95 -7.71 -29.10 -3.73
C GLY A 95 -6.33 -29.36 -4.34
N ARG A 96 -5.27 -28.80 -3.74
CA ARG A 96 -3.87 -29.07 -4.09
C ARG A 96 -3.16 -29.69 -2.89
N ASP A 97 -2.45 -30.79 -3.10
CA ASP A 97 -1.74 -31.52 -2.03
C ASP A 97 -0.38 -30.90 -1.67
N HIS A 98 0.12 -29.98 -2.50
CA HIS A 98 1.39 -29.29 -2.28
C HIS A 98 1.23 -27.98 -1.49
N PHE A 99 2.36 -27.40 -1.07
CA PHE A 99 2.50 -26.10 -0.41
C PHE A 99 2.18 -24.91 -1.36
N VAL A 100 1.04 -24.97 -2.03
CA VAL A 100 0.57 -23.96 -2.98
C VAL A 100 -0.13 -22.83 -2.23
N HIS A 101 0.24 -21.61 -2.59
CA HIS A 101 -0.37 -20.37 -2.08
C HIS A 101 -1.04 -19.61 -3.23
N LEU A 102 -1.85 -18.62 -2.89
CA LEU A 102 -2.47 -17.73 -3.87
C LEU A 102 -1.46 -16.75 -4.46
N GLU A 103 -1.57 -16.47 -5.76
CA GLU A 103 -0.71 -15.49 -6.43
C GLU A 103 -1.29 -14.07 -6.27
N ALA A 104 -0.78 -13.32 -5.28
CA ALA A 104 -1.30 -12.00 -4.93
C ALA A 104 -1.28 -10.99 -6.11
N ASP A 105 -0.21 -10.97 -6.91
CA ASP A 105 -0.08 -10.08 -8.08
C ASP A 105 -1.10 -10.40 -9.17
N ARG A 106 -1.34 -11.70 -9.41
CA ARG A 106 -2.34 -12.15 -10.37
C ARG A 106 -3.75 -11.76 -9.92
N LEU A 107 -4.06 -11.92 -8.64
CA LEU A 107 -5.35 -11.48 -8.10
C LEU A 107 -5.51 -9.97 -8.23
N LEU A 108 -4.48 -9.18 -7.91
CA LEU A 108 -4.55 -7.72 -8.08
C LEU A 108 -4.88 -7.34 -9.52
N LYS A 109 -4.24 -7.97 -10.51
CA LYS A 109 -4.55 -7.75 -11.94
C LYS A 109 -6.00 -8.10 -12.29
N ILE A 110 -6.55 -9.18 -11.73
CA ILE A 110 -7.96 -9.55 -11.95
C ILE A 110 -8.90 -8.49 -11.40
N TYR A 111 -8.69 -8.06 -10.15
CA TYR A 111 -9.52 -7.01 -9.53
C TYR A 111 -9.36 -5.67 -10.25
N SER A 112 -8.14 -5.32 -10.64
CA SER A 112 -7.85 -4.09 -11.37
C SER A 112 -8.64 -4.04 -12.69
N LYS A 113 -8.60 -5.12 -13.48
CA LYS A 113 -9.38 -5.25 -14.71
C LYS A 113 -10.89 -5.15 -14.46
N ALA A 114 -11.38 -5.77 -13.39
CA ALA A 114 -12.80 -5.68 -13.01
C ALA A 114 -13.22 -4.25 -12.63
N CYS A 115 -12.27 -3.42 -12.17
CA CYS A 115 -12.48 -2.01 -11.88
C CYS A 115 -12.11 -1.08 -13.05
N ASN A 116 -11.90 -1.61 -14.27
CA ASN A 116 -11.49 -0.83 -15.47
C ASN A 116 -10.16 -0.06 -15.31
N HIS A 117 -9.31 -0.44 -14.37
CA HIS A 117 -7.95 0.08 -14.25
C HIS A 117 -6.98 -0.99 -14.77
N ASN A 118 -6.20 -0.72 -15.81
CA ASN A 118 -5.27 -1.72 -16.37
C ASN A 118 -3.82 -1.54 -15.91
N SER A 119 -3.51 -0.40 -15.29
CA SER A 119 -2.16 -0.04 -14.87
C SER A 119 -1.81 -0.46 -13.43
N LEU A 120 -2.80 -0.85 -12.60
CA LEU A 120 -2.54 -1.15 -11.19
C LEU A 120 -1.73 -2.44 -11.06
N SER A 121 -0.49 -2.30 -10.60
CA SER A 121 0.39 -3.42 -10.29
C SER A 121 0.99 -3.24 -8.91
N CYS A 122 1.55 -4.32 -8.36
CA CYS A 122 2.24 -4.26 -7.08
C CYS A 122 3.49 -3.37 -7.13
N THR A 123 4.06 -3.15 -8.31
CA THR A 123 5.18 -2.23 -8.53
C THR A 123 4.69 -0.79 -8.52
N GLU A 124 3.59 -0.50 -9.23
CA GLU A 124 2.97 0.83 -9.24
C GLU A 124 2.53 1.27 -7.84
N LEU A 125 1.98 0.35 -7.02
CA LEU A 125 1.63 0.66 -5.63
C LEU A 125 2.83 1.09 -4.79
N ARG A 126 4.03 0.52 -5.03
CA ARG A 126 5.27 0.94 -4.35
C ARG A 126 5.79 2.27 -4.87
N LYS A 127 5.78 2.45 -6.19
CA LYS A 127 6.15 3.74 -6.82
C LYS A 127 5.27 4.87 -6.28
N HIS A 128 3.96 4.67 -6.25
CA HIS A 128 3.01 5.62 -5.68
C HIS A 128 3.33 5.98 -4.23
N LEU A 129 3.68 5.01 -3.38
CA LEU A 129 4.08 5.32 -2.00
C LEU A 129 5.35 6.17 -1.97
N ALA A 130 6.37 5.80 -2.75
CA ALA A 130 7.63 6.53 -2.78
C ALA A 130 7.48 7.96 -3.31
N THR A 131 6.70 8.14 -4.39
CA THR A 131 6.33 9.47 -4.91
C THR A 131 5.62 10.31 -3.86
N ASN A 132 4.64 9.74 -3.15
CA ASN A 132 3.93 10.46 -2.08
C ASN A 132 4.85 10.83 -0.93
N CYS A 133 5.78 9.95 -0.53
CA CYS A 133 6.76 10.26 0.51
C CYS A 133 7.64 11.45 0.12
N ALA A 134 8.04 11.54 -1.15
CA ALA A 134 8.76 12.70 -1.65
C ALA A 134 7.87 13.95 -1.63
N GLN A 135 6.60 13.84 -2.03
CA GLN A 135 5.64 14.96 -2.07
C GLN A 135 5.29 15.50 -0.69
N TRP A 136 5.21 14.64 0.31
CA TRP A 136 4.92 15.00 1.69
C TRP A 136 6.12 15.60 2.43
N ASP A 137 7.29 15.68 1.78
CA ASP A 137 8.49 16.25 2.35
C ASP A 137 8.81 15.67 3.74
N LEU A 138 8.73 14.35 3.83
CA LEU A 138 8.96 13.63 5.08
C LEU A 138 10.37 13.88 5.60
N GLN A 139 10.51 13.97 6.92
CA GLN A 139 11.83 14.05 7.56
C GLN A 139 12.59 12.73 7.37
N ASP A 140 13.93 12.80 7.39
CA ASP A 140 14.79 11.63 7.22
C ASP A 140 14.43 10.47 8.17
N VAL A 141 14.05 10.77 9.42
CA VAL A 141 13.58 9.78 10.39
C VAL A 141 12.31 9.05 9.90
N GLN A 142 11.34 9.79 9.36
CA GLN A 142 10.09 9.21 8.84
C GLN A 142 10.34 8.41 7.56
N ILE A 143 11.24 8.88 6.70
CA ILE A 143 11.65 8.14 5.49
C ILE A 143 12.31 6.82 5.90
N LYS A 144 13.18 6.84 6.90
CA LYS A 144 13.82 5.66 7.46
C LYS A 144 12.80 4.69 8.04
N ASP A 145 11.85 5.16 8.85
CA ASP A 145 10.78 4.33 9.41
C ASP A 145 9.95 3.64 8.31
N ILE A 146 9.64 4.35 7.22
CA ILE A 146 8.93 3.80 6.06
C ILE A 146 9.81 2.80 5.28
N ALA A 147 11.10 3.08 5.11
CA ALA A 147 12.02 2.18 4.42
C ALA A 147 12.23 0.87 5.20
N ASP A 148 12.45 1.00 6.51
CA ASP A 148 12.57 -0.11 7.47
C ASP A 148 11.27 -0.91 7.51
N TYR A 149 10.12 -0.22 7.54
CA TYR A 149 8.83 -0.86 7.35
C TYR A 149 8.86 -1.62 6.03
N MET A 150 9.05 -1.00 4.87
CA MET A 150 8.94 -1.63 3.55
C MET A 150 10.01 -2.71 3.24
N GLY A 151 11.05 -2.84 4.06
CA GLY A 151 12.14 -3.80 3.86
C GLY A 151 13.02 -3.43 2.68
N HIS A 152 13.29 -2.12 2.53
CA HIS A 152 14.20 -1.55 1.54
C HIS A 152 15.34 -0.81 2.25
N HIS A 153 16.49 -0.69 1.58
CA HIS A 153 17.56 0.19 2.05
C HIS A 153 17.13 1.65 1.80
N GLU A 154 17.32 2.52 2.79
CA GLU A 154 16.99 3.97 2.82
C GLU A 154 17.31 4.71 1.50
N ARG A 155 18.42 4.33 0.86
CA ARG A 155 18.95 4.92 -0.39
C ARG A 155 18.02 4.80 -1.60
N ILE A 156 17.19 3.76 -1.68
CA ILE A 156 16.32 3.51 -2.84
C ILE A 156 15.13 4.49 -2.85
N HIS A 157 14.72 5.01 -1.69
CA HIS A 157 13.59 5.93 -1.60
C HIS A 157 13.97 7.39 -1.93
N MET A 158 15.19 7.83 -1.59
CA MET A 158 15.63 9.22 -1.84
C MET A 158 16.15 9.48 -3.25
N GLU A 159 16.83 8.52 -3.89
CA GLU A 159 17.46 8.76 -5.20
C GLU A 159 16.49 8.63 -6.39
N HIS A 160 15.54 7.70 -6.34
CA HIS A 160 14.70 7.37 -7.50
C HIS A 160 13.47 8.28 -7.69
N TYR A 161 13.05 9.01 -6.66
CA TYR A 161 11.77 9.73 -6.67
C TYR A 161 11.95 11.22 -6.35
N ARG A 162 13.08 11.80 -6.79
CA ARG A 162 13.27 13.24 -6.75
C ARG A 162 12.12 13.91 -7.50
N ILE A 163 11.34 14.71 -6.77
CA ILE A 163 10.34 15.59 -7.37
C ILE A 163 11.06 16.52 -8.36
N PRO A 164 10.52 16.72 -9.57
CA PRO A 164 11.05 17.73 -10.49
C PRO A 164 11.22 19.07 -9.77
N SER A 165 12.36 19.73 -9.97
CA SER A 165 12.69 20.99 -9.27
C SER A 165 11.55 22.01 -9.36
N ALA A 166 10.93 22.16 -10.54
CA ALA A 166 9.77 23.04 -10.74
C ALA A 166 8.58 22.73 -9.80
N THR A 167 8.19 21.46 -9.64
CA THR A 167 7.07 21.09 -8.75
C THR A 167 7.41 21.34 -7.29
N ARG A 168 8.64 21.03 -6.86
CA ARG A 168 9.11 21.34 -5.51
C ARG A 168 9.12 22.85 -5.27
N ASP A 169 9.62 23.62 -6.22
CA ASP A 169 9.75 25.06 -6.07
C ASP A 169 8.36 25.73 -6.04
N ILE A 170 7.42 25.28 -6.88
CA ILE A 170 6.04 25.78 -6.91
C ILE A 170 5.21 25.40 -5.68
N THR A 171 5.45 24.27 -5.01
CA THR A 171 4.64 23.87 -3.84
C THR A 171 5.28 24.25 -2.51
N ARG A 172 6.61 24.17 -2.43
CA ARG A 172 7.36 24.34 -1.18
C ARG A 172 7.99 25.71 -1.07
N ILE A 173 8.69 26.16 -2.11
CA ILE A 173 9.38 27.45 -2.07
C ILE A 173 8.35 28.59 -2.08
N SER A 174 7.27 28.48 -2.87
CA SER A 174 6.12 29.41 -2.81
C SER A 174 5.56 29.57 -1.39
N ASN A 175 5.23 28.47 -0.70
CA ASN A 175 4.67 28.48 0.65
C ASN A 175 5.65 29.08 1.68
N ILE A 176 6.95 28.80 1.56
CA ILE A 176 7.97 29.43 2.40
C ILE A 176 8.06 30.93 2.13
N LEU A 177 8.01 31.35 0.86
CA LEU A 177 8.06 32.75 0.45
C LEU A 177 6.80 33.53 0.89
N GLU A 178 5.62 32.96 0.75
CA GLU A 178 4.34 33.52 1.24
C GLU A 178 4.36 33.70 2.76
N LYS A 179 4.83 32.68 3.49
CA LYS A 179 5.01 32.77 4.96
C LYS A 179 6.02 33.85 5.36
N ALA A 180 7.12 33.99 4.62
CA ALA A 180 8.13 35.01 4.89
C ALA A 180 7.64 36.43 4.59
N GLN A 181 6.69 36.59 3.67
CA GLN A 181 6.02 37.86 3.36
C GLN A 181 4.92 38.24 4.37
N GLY A 182 4.64 37.39 5.36
CA GLY A 182 3.64 37.66 6.40
C GLY A 182 2.21 37.34 5.99
N GLU A 183 2.00 36.73 4.83
CA GLU A 183 0.69 36.24 4.40
C GLU A 183 0.41 34.88 5.05
N SER A 184 -0.22 34.89 6.23
CA SER A 184 -0.78 33.67 6.81
C SER A 184 -2.08 33.31 6.09
N ASN A 185 -1.99 32.85 4.84
CA ASN A 185 -3.14 32.31 4.15
C ASN A 185 -3.45 30.92 4.71
N ALA A 186 -4.47 30.90 5.56
CA ALA A 186 -5.15 29.73 6.13
C ALA A 186 -5.92 28.92 5.07
N TYR A 187 -5.32 28.68 3.89
CA TYR A 187 -5.95 27.91 2.84
C TYR A 187 -5.29 26.54 2.70
N LYS A 188 -6.01 25.58 3.30
CA LYS A 188 -6.08 24.14 3.02
C LYS A 188 -5.37 23.20 3.99
N GLU A 189 -6.06 22.98 5.10
CA GLU A 189 -6.32 21.66 5.71
C GLU A 189 -6.98 20.64 4.75
N LEU A 190 -6.69 20.65 3.44
CA LEU A 190 -7.34 19.78 2.46
C LEU A 190 -6.29 18.94 1.72
N ASN A 191 -5.93 17.82 2.33
CA ASN A 191 -5.58 16.58 1.62
C ASN A 191 -6.13 15.36 2.38
N GLU A 192 -7.25 15.53 3.10
CA GLU A 192 -8.23 14.46 3.23
C GLU A 192 -9.34 14.73 2.19
N ASP A 193 -9.77 13.65 1.54
CA ASP A 193 -10.91 13.52 0.63
C ASP A 193 -10.74 13.94 -0.85
N GLY A 194 -10.37 12.92 -1.65
CA GLY A 194 -11.04 12.61 -2.92
C GLY A 194 -10.80 13.56 -4.10
N LEU A 195 -9.85 13.20 -4.97
CA LEU A 195 -9.85 13.66 -6.36
C LEU A 195 -10.07 12.47 -7.30
N ASN A 196 -11.35 12.28 -7.63
CA ASN A 196 -11.78 11.79 -8.93
C ASN A 196 -11.09 12.65 -9.99
N SER A 197 -10.33 12.03 -10.89
CA SER A 197 -9.85 12.68 -12.10
C SER A 197 -10.58 12.05 -13.29
N GLU A 198 -11.51 12.79 -13.89
CA GLU A 198 -11.74 12.67 -15.34
C GLU A 198 -10.96 13.78 -16.07
N PRO A 199 -10.53 13.53 -17.32
CA PRO A 199 -9.54 14.35 -17.99
C PRO A 199 -10.20 15.45 -18.84
N HIS A 200 -9.66 16.67 -18.77
CA HIS A 200 -9.99 17.71 -19.75
C HIS A 200 -8.86 17.86 -20.79
N GLU A 201 -9.31 17.82 -22.04
CA GLU A 201 -8.62 17.92 -23.31
C GLU A 201 -7.73 19.16 -23.43
N ALA A 202 -6.60 19.00 -24.14
CA ALA A 202 -5.79 20.09 -24.64
C ALA A 202 -6.17 20.40 -26.09
N ASN A 203 -6.57 21.64 -26.35
CA ASN A 203 -6.62 22.34 -27.65
C ASN A 203 -6.38 23.83 -27.31
N GLU A 204 -5.75 24.71 -28.06
CA GLU A 204 -5.01 24.77 -29.32
C GLU A 204 -4.25 26.11 -29.22
N VAL A 205 -3.10 26.28 -29.89
CA VAL A 205 -2.65 27.64 -30.24
C VAL A 205 -2.34 27.64 -31.73
N THR A 206 -3.25 28.27 -32.47
CA THR A 206 -3.12 28.68 -33.85
C THR A 206 -2.18 29.88 -33.93
N SER A 207 -1.30 29.89 -34.93
CA SER A 207 -0.53 31.06 -35.34
C SER A 207 -0.90 31.44 -36.77
N GLY A 208 -1.74 32.47 -36.92
CA GLY A 208 -1.73 33.43 -38.04
C GLY A 208 -1.34 34.80 -37.44
N GLU A 209 -0.78 35.77 -38.14
CA GLU A 209 -1.05 36.20 -39.51
C GLU A 209 0.12 37.03 -40.11
N ASN A 210 0.26 36.92 -41.43
CA ASN A 210 0.47 37.97 -42.46
C ASN A 210 1.41 39.17 -42.20
N VAL A 211 2.47 39.27 -43.01
CA VAL A 211 2.58 40.16 -44.20
C VAL A 211 3.44 39.45 -45.26
#